data_AF-A0A1F4X9W5-F1
#
_entry.id   AF-A0A1F4X9W5-F1
#
_cell.length_a   1.000
_cell.length_b   1.000
_cell.length_c   1.000
_cell.angle_alpha   90.00
_cell.angle_beta   90.00
_cell.angle_gamma   90.00
#
_symmetry.space_group_name_H-M   'P 1'
#
loop_
_entity.id
_entity.type
_entity.pdbx_description
1 polymer ?
#
loop_
_entity_poly.entity_id
_entity_poly.type
_entity_poly.pdbx_seq_one_letter_code
_entity_poly.pdbx_strand_id
1 'polypeptide(L)'
;MKKFLSILIVLLLAGIGYAQDPGIPDTVRFGNWGVYLPCPPCSGIATVPIFAVHDESLETIKCYLKSSGPVEICTVQYSPELDSYFEVQSAYIPSPRNFVAINLASFIPPDLPPGVKYIGYFILNVKDTGTASIDTTRFEAPPDPPLSFMTPDFNFIHPSFLMTQFHLTEQNIKPGDVNGDSRLNLSDIIYFVNYLFKSGPEPVNKQMADVNVDCVLNLGDLVYLVNYIFKGGSSPLPGCGEVGIKRDLLTKRFLELS
;
A
#
# COMPACT_ATOMS: atom_id res chain seq x y z
N MET A 1 65.66 13.28 -4.25
CA MET A 1 65.42 11.82 -4.17
C MET A 1 64.44 11.54 -3.03
N LYS A 2 63.23 11.06 -3.42
CA LYS A 2 62.25 10.25 -2.68
C LYS A 2 62.23 10.32 -1.14
N LYS A 3 61.32 11.14 -0.58
CA LYS A 3 60.68 10.87 0.71
C LYS A 3 59.32 11.59 0.76
N PHE A 4 58.28 11.03 0.13
CA PHE A 4 56.86 11.35 0.40
C PHE A 4 56.00 10.44 -0.49
N LEU A 5 55.89 9.16 -0.16
CA LEU A 5 54.81 8.31 -0.66
C LEU A 5 54.78 6.98 0.10
N SER A 6 54.29 7.01 1.34
CA SER A 6 53.79 5.78 1.98
C SER A 6 52.88 6.21 3.13
N ILE A 7 51.76 5.50 3.29
CA ILE A 7 50.65 5.78 4.22
C ILE A 7 49.59 6.75 3.65
N LEU A 8 49.10 6.46 2.44
CA LEU A 8 47.73 6.78 2.05
C LEU A 8 47.18 5.68 1.11
N ILE A 9 47.37 4.42 1.47
CA ILE A 9 46.80 3.25 0.77
C ILE A 9 46.39 2.21 1.82
N VAL A 10 45.53 2.61 2.76
CA VAL A 10 44.81 1.67 3.66
C VAL A 10 43.30 1.99 3.69
N LEU A 11 42.82 2.94 2.86
CA LEU A 11 41.44 3.41 2.85
C LEU A 11 40.80 3.28 1.46
N LEU A 12 40.96 2.12 0.83
CA LEU A 12 40.29 1.78 -0.44
C LEU A 12 39.94 0.28 -0.57
N LEU A 13 39.81 -0.40 0.58
CA LEU A 13 39.28 -1.77 0.67
C LEU A 13 38.13 -1.90 1.70
N ALA A 14 37.62 -0.79 2.22
CA ALA A 14 36.34 -0.77 2.91
C ALA A 14 35.26 -0.39 1.89
N GLY A 15 34.73 -1.37 1.17
CA GLY A 15 33.69 -1.09 0.19
C GLY A 15 33.41 -2.14 -0.88
N ILE A 16 34.06 -3.32 -0.87
CA ILE A 16 33.52 -4.45 -1.63
C ILE A 16 32.54 -5.19 -0.70
N GLY A 17 31.47 -4.48 -0.32
CA GLY A 17 30.21 -5.18 -0.16
C GLY A 17 29.80 -5.56 -1.56
N TYR A 18 29.45 -6.83 -1.80
CA TYR A 18 28.75 -7.18 -3.02
C TYR A 18 27.60 -6.18 -3.18
N ALA A 19 27.59 -5.37 -4.23
CA ALA A 19 26.38 -4.65 -4.60
C ALA A 19 25.40 -5.76 -5.00
N GLN A 20 24.61 -6.23 -4.03
CA GLN A 20 23.60 -7.28 -4.18
C GLN A 20 22.45 -6.84 -5.12
N ASP A 21 22.48 -5.58 -5.53
CA ASP A 21 21.47 -4.84 -6.27
C ASP A 21 22.22 -3.84 -7.17
N PRO A 22 22.48 -4.20 -8.44
CA PRO A 22 23.19 -3.34 -9.39
C PRO A 22 22.23 -2.38 -10.13
N GLY A 23 21.83 -1.28 -9.49
CA GLY A 23 21.06 -0.25 -10.21
C GLY A 23 20.29 0.71 -9.31
N ILE A 24 18.99 0.87 -9.54
CA ILE A 24 18.10 1.65 -8.67
C ILE A 24 17.85 0.83 -7.42
N PRO A 25 18.12 1.35 -6.21
CA PRO A 25 17.94 0.60 -4.98
C PRO A 25 16.54 -0.01 -4.85
N ASP A 26 16.50 -1.34 -4.86
CA ASP A 26 15.36 -2.18 -4.64
C ASP A 26 14.81 -1.93 -3.24
N THR A 27 13.48 -1.94 -3.09
CA THR A 27 12.85 -1.87 -1.78
C THR A 27 11.35 -2.11 -1.84
N VAL A 28 10.72 -2.21 -0.67
CA VAL A 28 9.27 -2.03 -0.51
C VAL A 28 9.02 -0.65 0.08
N ARG A 29 8.09 0.11 -0.50
CA ARG A 29 7.70 1.45 -0.03
C ARG A 29 6.23 1.49 0.32
N PHE A 30 5.89 2.41 1.22
CA PHE A 30 4.51 2.67 1.61
C PHE A 30 4.03 4.00 1.05
N GLY A 31 2.81 3.99 0.53
CA GLY A 31 2.14 5.20 0.06
C GLY A 31 1.62 6.06 1.20
N ASN A 32 0.85 7.09 0.83
CA ASN A 32 0.16 7.92 1.81
C ASN A 32 -0.85 7.08 2.60
N TRP A 33 -0.82 7.20 3.92
CA TRP A 33 -1.78 6.53 4.79
C TRP A 33 -3.11 7.25 4.70
N GLY A 34 -4.17 6.53 4.31
CA GLY A 34 -5.51 7.06 4.48
C GLY A 34 -6.05 6.57 5.81
N VAL A 35 -6.29 7.50 6.71
CA VAL A 35 -6.64 7.24 8.11
C VAL A 35 -8.06 7.75 8.35
N TYR A 36 -8.81 7.03 9.17
CA TYR A 36 -10.06 7.45 9.74
C TYR A 36 -10.02 7.19 11.24
N LEU A 37 -10.01 8.26 12.03
CA LEU A 37 -10.00 8.19 13.48
C LEU A 37 -10.97 9.25 14.03
N PRO A 38 -12.24 8.90 14.29
CA PRO A 38 -13.29 9.88 14.53
C PRO A 38 -13.23 10.52 15.92
N CYS A 39 -12.60 9.87 16.90
CA CYS A 39 -12.35 10.40 18.24
C CYS A 39 -11.35 9.53 19.00
N PRO A 40 -10.59 10.06 19.97
CA PRO A 40 -9.95 9.26 21.02
C PRO A 40 -10.82 9.26 22.29
N PRO A 41 -10.92 8.17 23.08
CA PRO A 41 -10.40 6.81 22.85
C PRO A 41 -11.40 5.97 22.04
N CYS A 42 -11.35 6.07 20.71
CA CYS A 42 -12.21 5.32 19.80
C CYS A 42 -11.32 4.53 18.81
N SER A 43 -11.83 3.42 18.27
CA SER A 43 -11.12 2.67 17.23
C SER A 43 -11.36 3.29 15.86
N GLY A 44 -10.30 3.39 15.09
CA GLY A 44 -10.29 3.85 13.70
C GLY A 44 -9.78 2.78 12.75
N ILE A 45 -9.69 3.14 11.47
CA ILE A 45 -9.14 2.30 10.41
C ILE A 45 -8.08 3.12 9.67
N ALA A 46 -6.99 2.48 9.27
CA ALA A 46 -6.05 3.05 8.32
C ALA A 46 -5.81 2.08 7.17
N THR A 47 -5.65 2.61 5.95
CA THR A 47 -5.11 1.84 4.84
C THR A 47 -3.78 2.40 4.38
N VAL A 48 -2.86 1.50 4.04
CA VAL A 48 -1.48 1.83 3.69
C VAL A 48 -1.10 1.13 2.39
N PRO A 49 -1.02 1.85 1.26
CA PRO A 49 -0.58 1.28 -0.02
C PRO A 49 0.84 0.72 0.07
N ILE A 50 1.09 -0.40 -0.59
CA ILE A 50 2.35 -1.14 -0.63
C ILE A 50 2.84 -1.15 -2.08
N PHE A 51 4.10 -0.75 -2.27
CA PHE A 51 4.76 -0.75 -3.56
C PHE A 51 6.06 -1.55 -3.50
N ALA A 52 6.32 -2.41 -4.48
CA ALA A 52 7.66 -2.90 -4.76
C ALA A 52 8.34 -1.94 -5.74
N VAL A 53 9.58 -1.59 -5.45
CA VAL A 53 10.48 -0.88 -6.37
C VAL A 53 11.60 -1.85 -6.67
N HIS A 54 11.75 -2.18 -7.94
CA HIS A 54 12.77 -3.10 -8.40
C HIS A 54 13.18 -2.79 -9.84
N ASP A 55 14.40 -3.12 -10.23
CA ASP A 55 14.87 -2.90 -11.61
C ASP A 55 15.18 -4.18 -12.41
N GLU A 56 15.04 -5.35 -11.79
CA GLU A 56 14.97 -6.66 -12.47
C GLU A 56 13.55 -7.19 -12.62
N SER A 57 13.36 -8.22 -13.46
CA SER A 57 12.14 -9.02 -13.43
C SER A 57 12.13 -9.91 -12.19
N LEU A 58 10.99 -10.00 -11.51
CA LEU A 58 10.85 -10.77 -10.26
C LEU A 58 9.86 -11.92 -10.39
N GLU A 59 10.27 -13.07 -9.86
CA GLU A 59 9.47 -14.29 -9.75
C GLU A 59 8.96 -14.49 -8.31
N THR A 60 9.69 -13.96 -7.32
CA THR A 60 9.28 -14.01 -5.91
C THR A 60 9.57 -12.71 -5.18
N ILE A 61 8.64 -12.31 -4.31
CA ILE A 61 8.77 -11.22 -3.34
C ILE A 61 8.40 -11.76 -1.96
N LYS A 62 9.35 -11.73 -1.03
CA LYS A 62 9.14 -12.07 0.39
C LYS A 62 9.43 -10.86 1.25
N CYS A 63 8.45 -10.45 2.04
CA CYS A 63 8.53 -9.26 2.87
C CYS A 63 7.99 -9.53 4.27
N TYR A 64 8.79 -9.22 5.28
CA TYR A 64 8.45 -9.37 6.69
C TYR A 64 8.45 -7.98 7.32
N LEU A 65 7.29 -7.59 7.84
CA LEU A 65 7.02 -6.24 8.30
C LEU A 65 6.48 -6.26 9.72
N LYS A 66 6.83 -5.23 10.48
CA LYS A 66 6.36 -4.97 11.84
C LYS A 66 5.69 -3.61 11.89
N SER A 67 4.48 -3.56 12.43
CA SER A 67 3.85 -2.29 12.78
C SER A 67 4.24 -1.87 14.21
N SER A 68 4.43 -0.57 14.43
CA SER A 68 4.63 0.03 15.75
C SER A 68 3.67 1.20 15.94
N GLY A 69 3.42 1.58 17.21
CA GLY A 69 2.46 2.62 17.56
C GLY A 69 1.05 2.07 17.82
N PRO A 70 0.02 2.94 17.83
CA PRO A 70 -1.35 2.56 18.18
C PRO A 70 -2.09 1.93 17.00
N VAL A 71 -1.47 0.95 16.32
CA VAL A 71 -2.02 0.26 15.15
C VAL A 71 -1.82 -1.25 15.21
N GLU A 72 -2.80 -1.99 14.69
CA GLU A 72 -2.75 -3.44 14.51
C GLU A 72 -3.05 -3.81 13.06
N ILE A 73 -2.30 -4.74 12.50
CA ILE A 73 -2.50 -5.25 11.14
C ILE A 73 -3.70 -6.21 11.13
N CYS A 74 -4.74 -5.84 10.39
CA CYS A 74 -5.92 -6.66 10.24
C CYS A 74 -5.75 -7.67 9.10
N THR A 75 -5.46 -7.15 7.91
CA THR A 75 -5.31 -7.93 6.68
C THR A 75 -4.45 -7.20 5.65
N VAL A 76 -4.05 -7.92 4.61
CA VAL A 76 -3.45 -7.40 3.38
C VAL A 76 -4.41 -7.69 2.24
N GLN A 77 -4.67 -6.69 1.41
CA GLN A 77 -5.44 -6.87 0.17
C GLN A 77 -4.50 -6.66 -1.00
N TYR A 78 -4.45 -7.63 -1.91
CA TYR A 78 -3.56 -7.62 -3.06
C TYR A 78 -4.19 -6.93 -4.27
N SER A 79 -3.34 -6.30 -5.07
CA SER A 79 -3.74 -5.72 -6.36
C SER A 79 -4.15 -6.83 -7.33
N PRO A 80 -5.31 -6.73 -8.01
CA PRO A 80 -5.73 -7.71 -9.01
C PRO A 80 -4.74 -7.89 -10.18
N GLU A 81 -3.88 -6.89 -10.43
CA GLU A 81 -2.83 -7.00 -11.45
C GLU A 81 -1.82 -8.11 -11.10
N LEU A 82 -1.64 -8.43 -9.82
CA LEU A 82 -0.72 -9.47 -9.37
C LEU A 82 -1.17 -10.88 -9.78
N ASP A 83 -2.46 -11.09 -10.03
CA ASP A 83 -3.00 -12.39 -10.48
C ASP A 83 -2.38 -12.84 -11.80
N SER A 84 -1.85 -11.91 -12.59
CA SER A 84 -1.17 -12.19 -13.86
C SER A 84 0.30 -12.61 -13.68
N TYR A 85 0.88 -12.43 -12.49
CA TYR A 85 2.32 -12.62 -12.24
C TYR A 85 2.62 -13.57 -11.08
N PHE A 86 1.70 -13.76 -10.14
CA PHE A 86 1.92 -14.56 -8.92
C PHE A 86 0.79 -15.56 -8.69
N GLU A 87 1.11 -16.85 -8.75
CA GLU A 87 0.19 -17.94 -8.39
C GLU A 87 -0.05 -18.01 -6.88
N VAL A 88 0.97 -17.66 -6.09
CA VAL A 88 0.91 -17.61 -4.64
C VAL A 88 0.90 -16.15 -4.21
N GLN A 89 -0.18 -15.73 -3.57
CA GLN A 89 -0.28 -14.44 -2.90
C GLN A 89 -0.80 -14.68 -1.48
N SER A 90 0.09 -14.64 -0.48
CA SER A 90 -0.28 -14.99 0.90
C SER A 90 0.30 -14.03 1.93
N ALA A 91 -0.53 -13.70 2.92
CA ALA A 91 -0.15 -12.91 4.08
C ALA A 91 -0.38 -13.75 5.35
N TYR A 92 0.65 -13.85 6.19
CA TYR A 92 0.57 -14.46 7.51
C TYR A 92 0.71 -13.40 8.60
N ILE A 93 -0.33 -13.25 9.42
CA ILE A 93 -0.41 -12.25 10.50
C ILE A 93 -0.58 -13.02 11.82
N PRO A 94 0.52 -13.30 12.56
CA PRO A 94 0.43 -13.96 13.86
C PRO A 94 -0.18 -13.03 14.92
N SER A 95 -0.55 -13.61 16.06
CA SER A 95 -0.82 -12.84 17.27
C SER A 95 0.48 -12.70 18.07
N PRO A 96 0.83 -11.50 18.58
CA PRO A 96 0.11 -10.23 18.43
C PRO A 96 0.15 -9.68 16.99
N ARG A 97 -0.92 -8.99 16.58
CA ARG A 97 -1.16 -8.49 15.19
C ARG A 97 -0.29 -7.28 14.82
N ASN A 98 0.96 -7.25 15.24
CA ASN A 98 1.92 -6.21 14.90
C ASN A 98 3.01 -6.72 13.95
N PHE A 99 2.84 -7.92 13.38
CA PHE A 99 3.72 -8.50 12.39
C PHE A 99 2.92 -9.04 11.21
N VAL A 100 3.53 -9.01 10.02
CA VAL A 100 3.00 -9.65 8.82
C VAL A 100 4.14 -10.18 7.96
N ALA A 101 3.97 -11.40 7.45
CA ALA A 101 4.82 -11.98 6.42
C ALA A 101 4.02 -12.06 5.12
N ILE A 102 4.49 -11.38 4.07
CA ILE A 102 3.95 -11.42 2.72
C ILE A 102 4.83 -12.31 1.87
N ASN A 103 4.21 -13.25 1.15
CA ASN A 103 4.87 -14.11 0.17
C ASN A 103 4.10 -14.05 -1.15
N LEU A 104 4.75 -13.46 -2.15
CA LEU A 104 4.34 -13.48 -3.55
C LEU A 104 5.29 -14.40 -4.30
N ALA A 105 4.78 -15.41 -5.00
CA ALA A 105 5.63 -16.30 -5.79
C ALA A 105 4.88 -16.86 -7.00
N SER A 106 5.59 -17.00 -8.10
CA SER A 106 5.22 -17.82 -9.25
C SER A 106 6.41 -18.70 -9.62
N PHE A 107 6.18 -19.77 -10.37
CA PHE A 107 7.25 -20.46 -11.09
C PHE A 107 6.93 -20.64 -12.58
N ILE A 108 5.94 -19.87 -13.04
CA ILE A 108 5.40 -19.89 -14.39
C ILE A 108 5.36 -18.45 -14.90
N PRO A 109 5.91 -18.17 -16.10
CA PRO A 109 5.82 -16.85 -16.72
C PRO A 109 4.35 -16.38 -16.92
N PRO A 110 4.10 -15.06 -16.98
CA PRO A 110 5.10 -13.99 -17.01
C PRO A 110 5.61 -13.58 -15.62
N ASP A 111 6.88 -13.17 -15.56
CA ASP A 111 7.47 -12.59 -14.35
C ASP A 111 6.99 -11.15 -14.16
N LEU A 112 7.04 -10.66 -12.91
CA LEU A 112 6.72 -9.26 -12.61
C LEU A 112 7.78 -8.36 -13.28
N PRO A 113 7.40 -7.51 -14.26
CA PRO A 113 8.37 -6.69 -14.98
C PRO A 113 8.93 -5.58 -14.09
N PRO A 114 10.13 -5.05 -14.36
CA PRO A 114 10.76 -4.03 -13.54
C PRO A 114 9.93 -2.74 -13.41
N GLY A 115 10.21 -1.99 -12.35
CA GLY A 115 9.65 -0.68 -12.07
C GLY A 115 9.03 -0.55 -10.68
N VAL A 116 8.14 0.43 -10.54
CA VAL A 116 7.34 0.61 -9.33
C VAL A 116 6.01 -0.12 -9.50
N LYS A 117 5.78 -1.17 -8.71
CA LYS A 117 4.60 -2.03 -8.79
C LYS A 117 3.74 -1.89 -7.55
N TYR A 118 2.46 -1.60 -7.76
CA TYR A 118 1.47 -1.60 -6.69
C TYR A 118 1.14 -3.04 -6.32
N ILE A 119 1.56 -3.45 -5.11
CA ILE A 119 1.33 -4.80 -4.59
C ILE A 119 -0.09 -4.91 -4.04
N GLY A 120 -0.61 -3.84 -3.45
CA GLY A 120 -1.83 -3.86 -2.67
C GLY A 120 -1.74 -2.90 -1.48
N TYR A 121 -2.47 -3.18 -0.41
CA TYR A 121 -2.48 -2.32 0.77
C TYR A 121 -2.74 -3.08 2.07
N PHE A 122 -2.28 -2.52 3.18
CA PHE A 122 -2.70 -2.95 4.51
C PHE A 122 -4.05 -2.35 4.87
N ILE A 123 -4.85 -3.12 5.59
CA ILE A 123 -5.93 -2.59 6.44
C ILE A 123 -5.47 -2.73 7.89
N LEU A 124 -5.44 -1.62 8.60
CA LEU A 124 -5.00 -1.51 9.99
C LEU A 124 -6.16 -1.05 10.88
N ASN A 125 -6.28 -1.62 12.08
CA ASN A 125 -7.05 -1.02 13.14
C ASN A 125 -6.19 0.06 13.82
N VAL A 126 -6.74 1.26 13.97
CA VAL A 126 -6.14 2.35 14.74
C VAL A 126 -6.78 2.35 16.12
N LYS A 127 -5.98 2.33 17.19
CA LYS A 127 -6.47 2.25 18.58
C LYS A 127 -6.48 3.59 19.30
N ASP A 128 -5.61 4.51 18.86
CA ASP A 128 -5.42 5.82 19.46
C ASP A 128 -4.67 6.75 18.49
N THR A 129 -4.57 8.02 18.86
CA THR A 129 -3.63 8.99 18.28
C THR A 129 -2.20 8.69 18.68
N GLY A 130 -1.24 9.20 17.92
CA GLY A 130 0.19 9.01 18.20
C GLY A 130 1.00 8.82 16.93
N THR A 131 2.19 8.25 17.06
CA THR A 131 3.03 7.94 15.89
C THR A 131 2.94 6.46 15.59
N ALA A 132 2.57 6.10 14.37
CA ALA A 132 2.62 4.74 13.85
C ALA A 132 3.72 4.59 12.80
N SER A 133 4.24 3.38 12.64
CA SER A 133 5.20 3.06 11.60
C SER A 133 5.02 1.63 11.12
N ILE A 134 5.45 1.36 9.89
CA ILE A 134 5.68 0.02 9.38
C ILE A 134 7.18 -0.08 9.08
N ASP A 135 7.84 -1.10 9.62
CA ASP A 135 9.27 -1.33 9.43
C ASP A 135 9.61 -2.79 9.11
N THR A 136 10.78 -3.00 8.48
CA THR A 136 11.39 -4.32 8.32
C THR A 136 12.55 -4.52 9.29
N THR A 137 13.01 -3.49 10.01
CA THR A 137 14.34 -3.46 10.62
C THR A 137 14.39 -3.99 12.06
N ARG A 138 13.26 -4.44 12.64
CA ARG A 138 13.19 -4.91 14.03
C ARG A 138 12.79 -6.37 14.13
N PHE A 139 13.65 -7.26 13.65
CA PHE A 139 13.57 -8.70 13.91
C PHE A 139 14.58 -9.10 14.99
N GLU A 140 14.09 -9.72 16.06
CA GLU A 140 14.93 -10.42 17.04
C GLU A 140 15.19 -11.88 16.61
N ALA A 141 14.50 -12.40 15.58
CA ALA A 141 14.63 -13.75 15.01
C ALA A 141 13.88 -13.88 13.63
N PRO A 142 14.14 -14.91 12.79
CA PRO A 142 14.08 -14.90 11.31
C PRO A 142 12.71 -14.72 10.61
N PRO A 143 12.74 -14.39 9.30
CA PRO A 143 13.93 -14.36 8.45
C PRO A 143 14.73 -13.07 8.48
N ASP A 144 16.05 -13.26 8.45
CA ASP A 144 17.07 -12.28 8.14
C ASP A 144 17.70 -12.74 6.81
N PRO A 145 17.57 -11.98 5.71
CA PRO A 145 17.00 -10.64 5.64
C PRO A 145 15.46 -10.63 5.61
N PRO A 146 14.84 -9.56 6.16
CA PRO A 146 13.38 -9.41 6.23
C PRO A 146 12.74 -9.04 4.88
N LEU A 147 13.56 -8.70 3.88
CA LEU A 147 13.14 -8.44 2.52
C LEU A 147 14.02 -9.26 1.57
N SER A 148 13.39 -10.06 0.73
CA SER A 148 14.08 -10.87 -0.27
C SER A 148 13.27 -10.91 -1.55
N PHE A 149 13.92 -10.55 -2.66
CA PHE A 149 13.42 -10.76 -4.00
C PHE A 149 14.17 -11.90 -4.66
N MET A 150 13.55 -12.53 -5.65
CA MET A 150 14.19 -13.56 -6.47
C MET A 150 13.85 -13.30 -7.94
N THR A 151 14.89 -13.27 -8.77
CA THR A 151 14.78 -13.20 -10.23
C THR A 151 14.47 -14.58 -10.81
N PRO A 152 13.95 -14.69 -12.04
CA PRO A 152 13.74 -15.97 -12.75
C PRO A 152 15.00 -16.84 -12.89
N ASP A 153 16.19 -16.23 -12.87
CA ASP A 153 17.47 -16.94 -12.90
C ASP A 153 17.93 -17.44 -11.51
N PHE A 154 17.03 -17.45 -10.52
CA PHE A 154 17.28 -17.85 -9.13
C PHE A 154 18.33 -17.01 -8.38
N ASN A 155 18.57 -15.77 -8.82
CA ASN A 155 19.37 -14.82 -8.05
C ASN A 155 18.53 -14.21 -6.93
N PHE A 156 19.07 -14.23 -5.71
CA PHE A 156 18.47 -13.59 -4.56
C PHE A 156 18.98 -12.16 -4.41
N ILE A 157 18.05 -11.23 -4.25
CA ILE A 157 18.32 -9.83 -3.93
C ILE A 157 17.80 -9.58 -2.52
N HIS A 158 18.57 -8.85 -1.72
CA HIS A 158 18.28 -8.56 -0.32
C HIS A 158 18.25 -7.05 -0.09
N PRO A 159 17.13 -6.39 -0.44
CA PRO A 159 17.07 -4.95 -0.47
C PRO A 159 17.01 -4.34 0.93
N SER A 160 17.44 -3.08 1.01
CA SER A 160 17.34 -2.27 2.21
C SER A 160 15.99 -1.55 2.27
N PHE A 161 15.49 -1.32 3.47
CA PHE A 161 14.20 -0.71 3.69
C PHE A 161 14.33 0.56 4.53
N LEU A 162 13.58 1.60 4.14
CA LEU A 162 13.50 2.86 4.87
C LEU A 162 12.17 2.94 5.62
N MET A 163 12.23 3.02 6.96
CA MET A 163 11.05 3.21 7.80
C MET A 163 10.26 4.45 7.41
N THR A 164 8.95 4.28 7.29
CA THR A 164 7.99 5.38 7.19
C THR A 164 7.25 5.53 8.51
N GLN A 165 7.24 6.74 9.05
CA GLN A 165 6.44 7.11 10.22
C GLN A 165 5.25 7.97 9.78
N PHE A 166 4.13 7.82 10.49
CA PHE A 166 2.91 8.56 10.26
C PHE A 166 2.34 9.06 11.59
N HIS A 167 1.95 10.34 11.64
CA HIS A 167 1.30 10.93 12.81
C HIS A 167 -0.22 10.76 12.70
N LEU A 168 -0.76 9.90 13.54
CA LEU A 168 -2.19 9.64 13.68
C LEU A 168 -2.81 10.74 14.54
N THR A 169 -3.66 11.54 13.90
CA THR A 169 -4.47 12.57 14.56
C THR A 169 -5.94 12.23 14.41
N GLU A 170 -6.75 12.73 15.33
CA GLU A 170 -8.21 12.71 15.18
C GLU A 170 -8.60 13.43 13.88
N GLN A 171 -9.53 12.83 13.15
CA GLN A 171 -10.13 13.40 11.95
C GLN A 171 -11.62 13.59 12.19
N ASN A 172 -12.06 14.85 12.18
CA ASN A 172 -13.47 15.19 12.22
C ASN A 172 -14.10 15.10 10.80
N ILE A 173 -13.97 13.93 10.18
CA ILE A 173 -14.53 13.63 8.86
C ILE A 173 -15.59 12.55 9.05
N LYS A 174 -16.74 12.67 8.40
CA LYS A 174 -17.82 11.68 8.48
C LYS A 174 -17.78 10.80 7.24
N PRO A 175 -18.05 9.49 7.34
CA PRO A 175 -18.26 8.67 6.15
C PRO A 175 -19.32 9.32 5.24
N GLY A 176 -18.98 9.47 3.96
CA GLY A 176 -19.74 10.18 2.94
C GLY A 176 -19.40 11.66 2.75
N ASP A 177 -18.54 12.27 3.59
CA ASP A 177 -18.01 13.63 3.43
C ASP A 177 -16.88 13.62 2.39
N VAL A 178 -17.27 13.51 1.12
CA VAL A 178 -16.37 13.31 -0.02
C VAL A 178 -15.51 14.56 -0.26
N ASN A 179 -16.07 15.75 0.00
CA ASN A 179 -15.38 17.02 -0.23
C ASN A 179 -14.56 17.51 0.98
N GLY A 180 -14.70 16.86 2.15
CA GLY A 180 -13.95 17.14 3.38
C GLY A 180 -14.36 18.42 4.10
N ASP A 181 -15.58 18.92 3.91
CA ASP A 181 -16.09 20.15 4.52
C ASP A 181 -16.77 19.94 5.89
N SER A 182 -16.71 18.71 6.41
CA SER A 182 -17.33 18.25 7.67
C SER A 182 -18.86 18.21 7.64
N ARG A 183 -19.50 18.35 6.47
CA ARG A 183 -20.97 18.34 6.31
C ARG A 183 -21.42 17.37 5.23
N LEU A 184 -21.99 16.25 5.65
CA LEU A 184 -22.61 15.27 4.76
C LEU A 184 -23.90 15.81 4.10
N ASN A 185 -23.81 16.28 2.84
CA ASN A 185 -24.91 16.93 2.13
C ASN A 185 -24.82 16.81 0.58
N LEU A 186 -25.66 17.56 -0.16
CA LEU A 186 -25.69 17.55 -1.62
C LEU A 186 -24.34 17.93 -2.27
N SER A 187 -23.52 18.77 -1.62
CA SER A 187 -22.19 19.13 -2.11
C SER A 187 -21.28 17.92 -2.28
N ASP A 188 -21.37 16.92 -1.41
CA ASP A 188 -20.60 15.68 -1.50
C ASP A 188 -20.99 14.86 -2.73
N ILE A 189 -22.29 14.74 -3.00
CA ILE A 189 -22.81 14.06 -4.19
C ILE A 189 -22.31 14.75 -5.46
N ILE A 190 -22.37 16.09 -5.51
CA ILE A 190 -21.88 16.87 -6.66
C ILE A 190 -20.37 16.67 -6.83
N TYR A 191 -19.61 16.72 -5.74
CA TYR A 191 -18.17 16.49 -5.76
C TYR A 191 -17.85 15.10 -6.31
N PHE A 192 -18.54 14.07 -5.82
CA PHE A 192 -18.30 12.69 -6.19
C PHE A 192 -18.69 12.41 -7.66
N VAL A 193 -19.79 12.99 -8.15
CA VAL A 193 -20.15 12.97 -9.59
C VAL A 193 -19.05 13.58 -10.44
N ASN A 194 -18.49 14.71 -10.01
CA ASN A 194 -17.41 15.38 -10.76
C ASN A 194 -16.16 14.51 -10.81
N TYR A 195 -15.78 13.89 -9.69
CA TYR A 195 -14.68 12.93 -9.64
C TYR A 195 -14.90 11.75 -10.59
N LEU A 196 -16.03 11.04 -10.47
CA LEU A 196 -16.29 9.81 -11.23
C LEU A 196 -16.46 10.04 -12.74
N PHE A 197 -17.11 11.15 -13.12
CA PHE A 197 -17.59 11.32 -14.50
C PHE A 197 -17.03 12.54 -15.24
N LYS A 198 -16.36 13.47 -14.54
CA LYS A 198 -15.92 14.74 -15.13
C LYS A 198 -14.44 15.05 -14.89
N SER A 199 -13.64 14.05 -14.52
CA SER A 199 -12.22 14.24 -14.21
C SER A 199 -11.99 15.33 -13.14
N GLY A 200 -12.92 15.44 -12.20
CA GLY A 200 -12.79 16.31 -11.05
C GLY A 200 -11.72 15.82 -10.06
N PRO A 201 -11.44 16.61 -9.01
CA PRO A 201 -10.46 16.23 -7.98
C PRO A 201 -10.85 14.91 -7.28
N GLU A 202 -9.85 14.16 -6.82
CA GLU A 202 -10.07 12.97 -6.00
C GLU A 202 -10.69 13.32 -4.64
N PRO A 203 -11.50 12.42 -4.03
CA PRO A 203 -12.00 12.63 -2.67
C PRO A 203 -10.86 12.93 -1.68
N VAL A 204 -11.13 13.83 -0.73
CA VAL A 204 -10.16 14.21 0.32
C VAL A 204 -9.71 12.98 1.10
N ASN A 205 -10.64 12.06 1.35
CA ASN A 205 -10.38 10.78 1.98
C ASN A 205 -11.19 9.69 1.26
N LYS A 206 -10.51 8.79 0.54
CA LYS A 206 -11.17 7.78 -0.30
C LYS A 206 -11.91 6.73 0.53
N GLN A 207 -11.44 6.44 1.73
CA GLN A 207 -12.11 5.56 2.69
C GLN A 207 -13.46 6.13 3.11
N MET A 208 -13.60 7.46 3.14
CA MET A 208 -14.89 8.09 3.45
C MET A 208 -15.81 8.13 2.26
N ALA A 209 -15.29 7.99 1.04
CA ALA A 209 -16.09 8.00 -0.18
C ALA A 209 -16.56 6.59 -0.59
N ASP A 210 -15.86 5.53 -0.18
CA ASP A 210 -16.31 4.13 -0.22
C ASP A 210 -17.30 3.88 0.93
N VAL A 211 -18.56 4.20 0.68
CA VAL A 211 -19.63 4.23 1.70
C VAL A 211 -20.44 2.95 1.76
N ASN A 212 -20.32 2.10 0.74
CA ASN A 212 -20.94 0.77 0.70
C ASN A 212 -20.01 -0.34 1.24
N VAL A 213 -18.75 -0.01 1.53
CA VAL A 213 -17.74 -0.88 2.15
C VAL A 213 -17.39 -2.08 1.25
N ASP A 214 -17.46 -1.90 -0.07
CA ASP A 214 -17.06 -2.93 -1.04
C ASP A 214 -15.58 -2.83 -1.45
N CYS A 215 -14.85 -1.89 -0.84
CA CYS A 215 -13.46 -1.55 -1.11
C CYS A 215 -13.22 -0.97 -2.53
N VAL A 216 -14.25 -0.63 -3.32
CA VAL A 216 -14.11 -0.14 -4.70
C VAL A 216 -14.86 1.17 -4.88
N LEU A 217 -14.12 2.28 -5.02
CA LEU A 217 -14.75 3.58 -5.21
C LEU A 217 -15.42 3.74 -6.59
N ASN A 218 -16.75 3.63 -6.65
CA ASN A 218 -17.50 3.59 -7.91
C ASN A 218 -18.93 4.18 -7.84
N LEU A 219 -19.74 3.95 -8.88
CA LEU A 219 -21.14 4.43 -8.94
C LEU A 219 -22.02 3.87 -7.81
N GLY A 220 -21.72 2.67 -7.31
CA GLY A 220 -22.39 2.04 -6.18
C GLY A 220 -22.36 2.92 -4.92
N ASP A 221 -21.21 3.50 -4.62
CA ASP A 221 -21.04 4.44 -3.51
C ASP A 221 -21.86 5.72 -3.70
N LEU A 222 -21.83 6.28 -4.90
CA LEU A 222 -22.62 7.47 -5.23
C LEU A 222 -24.12 7.20 -5.06
N VAL A 223 -24.61 6.05 -5.54
CA VAL A 223 -26.01 5.64 -5.37
C VAL A 223 -26.35 5.44 -3.90
N TYR A 224 -25.44 4.82 -3.12
CA TYR A 224 -25.60 4.65 -1.68
C TYR A 224 -25.75 6.01 -0.98
N LEU A 225 -24.86 6.96 -1.28
CA LEU A 225 -24.85 8.31 -0.71
C LEU A 225 -26.14 9.09 -1.04
N VAL A 226 -26.62 9.00 -2.28
CA VAL A 226 -27.91 9.57 -2.71
C VAL A 226 -29.08 8.97 -1.92
N ASN A 227 -29.10 7.65 -1.72
CA ASN A 227 -30.16 6.98 -0.96
C ASN A 227 -30.13 7.37 0.53
N TYR A 228 -28.95 7.51 1.13
CA TYR A 228 -28.82 8.00 2.50
C TYR A 228 -29.35 9.43 2.64
N ILE A 229 -28.86 10.37 1.82
CA ILE A 229 -29.17 11.79 1.95
C ILE A 229 -30.65 12.10 1.62
N PHE A 230 -31.21 11.47 0.58
CA PHE A 230 -32.53 11.85 0.05
C PHE A 230 -33.64 10.84 0.32
N LYS A 231 -33.32 9.59 0.69
CA LYS A 231 -34.31 8.51 0.80
C LYS A 231 -34.31 7.80 2.15
N GLY A 232 -33.55 8.29 3.13
CA GLY A 232 -33.49 7.70 4.47
C GLY A 232 -32.82 6.32 4.49
N GLY A 233 -31.84 6.09 3.62
CA GLY A 233 -31.02 4.88 3.64
C GLY A 233 -30.17 4.75 4.91
N SER A 234 -29.45 3.63 5.04
CA SER A 234 -28.53 3.39 6.16
C SER A 234 -27.38 4.40 6.19
N SER A 235 -26.91 4.72 7.41
CA SER A 235 -25.76 5.62 7.58
C SER A 235 -24.51 5.04 6.91
N PRO A 236 -23.76 5.86 6.15
CA PRO A 236 -22.46 5.48 5.61
C PRO A 236 -21.50 4.99 6.70
N LEU A 237 -20.70 4.00 6.35
CA LEU A 237 -19.59 3.49 7.15
C LEU A 237 -18.28 3.73 6.38
N PRO A 238 -17.14 3.85 7.08
CA PRO A 238 -15.85 3.99 6.41
C PRO A 238 -15.45 2.70 5.70
N GLY A 239 -15.11 2.80 4.42
CA GLY A 239 -14.63 1.70 3.59
C GLY A 239 -13.10 1.60 3.48
N CYS A 240 -12.64 0.77 2.55
CA CYS A 240 -11.21 0.51 2.29
C CYS A 240 -10.61 1.52 1.30
N GLY A 241 -11.46 2.23 0.55
CA GLY A 241 -11.10 3.43 -0.20
C GLY A 241 -10.19 3.22 -1.40
N GLU A 242 -10.21 2.07 -2.08
CA GLU A 242 -9.42 1.97 -3.31
C GLU A 242 -9.92 2.97 -4.35
N VAL A 243 -8.98 3.65 -5.03
CA VAL A 243 -9.26 4.12 -6.38
C VAL A 243 -9.49 2.87 -7.20
N GLY A 244 -10.74 2.62 -7.60
CA GLY A 244 -11.00 1.75 -8.73
C GLY A 244 -10.20 2.28 -9.92
N ILE A 245 -9.02 1.73 -10.17
CA ILE A 245 -8.33 1.92 -11.44
C ILE A 245 -9.31 1.35 -12.47
N LYS A 246 -9.85 2.25 -13.30
CA LYS A 246 -10.83 2.01 -14.37
C LYS A 246 -10.88 0.55 -14.82
N ARG A 247 -11.90 -0.18 -14.36
CA ARG A 247 -12.29 -1.46 -14.97
C ARG A 247 -13.06 -1.30 -16.29
N ASP A 248 -13.14 -0.10 -16.86
CA ASP A 248 -13.73 0.11 -18.18
C ASP A 248 -12.96 1.16 -18.98
N LEU A 249 -12.18 0.69 -19.97
CA LEU A 249 -12.13 1.22 -21.34
C LEU A 249 -11.15 0.50 -22.30
N LEU A 250 -10.57 -0.66 -21.96
CA LEU A 250 -9.78 -1.46 -22.93
C LEU A 250 -10.14 -2.95 -23.05
N THR A 251 -11.13 -3.47 -22.31
CA THR A 251 -11.55 -4.88 -22.45
C THR A 251 -12.61 -5.12 -23.54
N LYS A 252 -12.92 -4.11 -24.37
CA LYS A 252 -13.92 -4.21 -25.46
C LYS A 252 -13.39 -4.00 -26.87
N ARG A 253 -12.07 -4.13 -27.11
CA ARG A 253 -11.51 -4.06 -28.47
C ARG A 253 -10.56 -5.19 -28.89
N PHE A 254 -10.44 -6.25 -28.08
CA PHE A 254 -9.61 -7.42 -28.42
C PHE A 254 -10.39 -8.72 -28.70
N LEU A 255 -11.73 -8.65 -28.82
CA LEU A 255 -12.57 -9.78 -29.25
C LEU A 255 -13.31 -9.53 -30.57
N GLU A 256 -12.89 -8.54 -31.38
CA GLU A 256 -13.38 -8.38 -32.76
C GLU A 256 -12.30 -8.40 -33.84
N LEU A 257 -11.01 -8.61 -33.52
CA LEU A 257 -9.97 -8.86 -34.53
C LEU A 257 -8.85 -9.75 -33.97
N SER A 258 -9.16 -11.05 -33.80
CA SER A 258 -8.25 -12.20 -34.00
C SER A 258 -9.05 -13.49 -33.86
#